data_AF-A0A1W9U8I0-F1
#
_entry.id   AF-A0A1W9U8I0-F1
#
_cell.length_a   1.000
_cell.length_b   1.000
_cell.length_c   1.000
_cell.angle_alpha   90.00
_cell.angle_beta   90.00
_cell.angle_gamma   90.00
#
_symmetry.space_group_name_H-M   'P 1'
#
loop_
_entity.id
_entity.type
_entity.pdbx_description
1 polymer ?
#
loop_
_entity_poly.entity_id
_entity_poly.type
_entity_poly.pdbx_seq_one_letter_code
_entity_poly.pdbx_strand_id
1 'polypeptide(L)'
;MKVLKEAVSRKQEKGQDALTAARELMAEYRAQKKRIPGYGHRIHSEDPRTVKLFALCEEEGVAGEYVEMGQALRQAMKETLGRDLPMNVDGAIAAVLCELDFPPGMGNGLFAIARTVGLTAHVFDEITAQRPMRRISPTAHEYSGPEERSL
;
A
#
# COMPACT_ATOMS: atom_id res chain seq x y z
N MET A 1 -2.45 4.45 -6.07
CA MET A 1 -2.80 5.59 -6.93
C MET A 1 -3.55 5.17 -8.18
N LYS A 2 -2.96 4.39 -9.12
CA LYS A 2 -3.63 4.04 -10.40
C LYS A 2 -5.05 3.47 -10.23
N VAL A 3 -5.22 2.47 -9.34
CA VAL A 3 -6.53 1.86 -9.06
C VAL A 3 -7.53 2.85 -8.47
N LEU A 4 -7.08 3.76 -7.59
CA LEU A 4 -7.93 4.81 -7.04
C LEU A 4 -8.38 5.81 -8.12
N LYS A 5 -7.44 6.26 -8.98
CA LYS A 5 -7.76 7.14 -10.11
C LYS A 5 -8.73 6.49 -11.09
N GLU A 6 -8.54 5.21 -11.40
CA GLU A 6 -9.47 4.44 -12.23
C GLU A 6 -10.87 4.36 -11.59
N ALA A 7 -10.94 4.03 -10.30
CA ALA A 7 -12.21 3.93 -9.58
C ALA A 7 -12.97 5.26 -9.53
N VAL A 8 -12.26 6.36 -9.26
CA VAL A 8 -12.81 7.72 -9.25
C VAL A 8 -13.26 8.15 -10.65
N SER A 9 -12.47 7.91 -11.70
CA SER A 9 -12.88 8.20 -13.09
C SER A 9 -14.20 7.52 -13.43
N ARG A 10 -14.34 6.24 -13.08
CA ARG A 10 -15.58 5.48 -13.31
C ARG A 10 -16.77 6.01 -12.51
N LYS A 11 -16.55 6.41 -11.26
CA LYS A 11 -17.56 7.07 -10.42
C LYS A 11 -18.09 8.32 -11.13
N GLN A 12 -17.19 9.15 -11.63
CA GLN A 12 -17.50 10.41 -12.32
C GLN A 12 -18.18 10.19 -13.67
N GLU A 13 -17.61 9.34 -14.54
CA GLU A 13 -18.12 9.05 -15.88
C GLU A 13 -19.53 8.46 -15.88
N LYS A 14 -19.84 7.61 -14.90
CA LYS A 14 -21.15 6.95 -14.78
C LYS A 14 -22.12 7.68 -13.85
N GLY A 15 -21.69 8.75 -13.17
CA GLY A 15 -22.51 9.49 -12.21
C GLY A 15 -23.04 8.64 -11.05
N GLN A 16 -22.23 7.67 -10.58
CA GLN A 16 -22.62 6.73 -9.52
C GLN A 16 -21.94 7.06 -8.19
N ASP A 17 -22.40 6.48 -7.09
CA ASP A 17 -21.75 6.62 -5.79
C ASP A 17 -20.43 5.80 -5.73
N ALA A 18 -19.57 6.15 -4.77
CA ALA A 18 -18.25 5.53 -4.64
C ALA A 18 -18.31 4.01 -4.39
N LEU A 19 -19.30 3.54 -3.61
CA LEU A 19 -19.42 2.13 -3.28
C LEU A 19 -19.88 1.29 -4.47
N THR A 20 -20.81 1.80 -5.29
CA THR A 20 -21.20 1.14 -6.54
C THR A 20 -20.02 1.03 -7.50
N ALA A 21 -19.26 2.10 -7.71
CA ALA A 21 -18.06 2.06 -8.55
C ALA A 21 -16.99 1.09 -8.02
N ALA A 22 -16.78 1.07 -6.70
CA ALA A 22 -15.86 0.15 -6.03
C ALA A 22 -16.26 -1.32 -6.20
N ARG A 23 -17.56 -1.64 -6.13
CA ARG A 23 -18.10 -2.99 -6.34
C ARG A 23 -17.87 -3.50 -7.76
N GLU A 24 -18.15 -2.66 -8.76
CA GLU A 24 -17.89 -2.99 -10.16
C GLU A 24 -16.40 -3.30 -10.39
N LEU A 25 -15.52 -2.42 -9.90
CA LEU A 25 -14.07 -2.61 -10.02
C LEU A 25 -13.58 -3.87 -9.30
N MET A 26 -14.11 -4.15 -8.10
CA MET A 26 -13.80 -5.36 -7.36
C MET A 26 -14.20 -6.63 -8.10
N ALA A 27 -15.39 -6.64 -8.72
CA ALA A 27 -15.85 -7.77 -9.51
C ALA A 27 -14.91 -8.05 -10.71
N GLU A 28 -14.47 -7.00 -11.40
CA GLU A 28 -13.52 -7.11 -12.51
C GLU A 28 -12.14 -7.61 -12.06
N TYR A 29 -11.61 -7.06 -10.98
CA TYR A 29 -10.32 -7.52 -10.42
C TYR A 29 -10.39 -8.98 -10.00
N ARG A 30 -11.53 -9.40 -9.43
CA ARG A 30 -11.76 -10.80 -9.06
C ARG A 30 -11.81 -11.72 -10.27
N ALA A 31 -12.54 -11.34 -11.32
CA ALA A 31 -12.61 -12.09 -12.57
C ALA A 31 -11.21 -12.26 -13.21
N GLN A 32 -10.38 -11.22 -13.13
CA GLN A 32 -9.00 -11.23 -13.62
C GLN A 32 -7.99 -11.88 -12.66
N LYS A 33 -8.44 -12.38 -11.50
CA LYS A 33 -7.59 -12.90 -10.40
C LYS A 33 -6.51 -11.91 -9.95
N LYS A 34 -6.76 -10.61 -10.10
CA LYS A 34 -5.89 -9.52 -9.64
C LYS A 34 -6.25 -9.13 -8.20
N ARG A 35 -5.26 -8.60 -7.48
CA ARG A 35 -5.45 -8.03 -6.14
C ARG A 35 -5.48 -6.52 -6.23
N ILE A 36 -6.31 -5.88 -5.41
CA ILE A 36 -6.26 -4.43 -5.21
C ILE A 36 -5.09 -4.12 -4.25
N PRO A 37 -4.13 -3.26 -4.65
CA PRO A 37 -3.02 -2.85 -3.77
C PRO A 37 -3.49 -1.86 -2.69
N GLY A 38 -2.73 -1.77 -1.60
CA GLY A 38 -3.01 -0.82 -0.49
C GLY A 38 -3.89 -1.37 0.63
N TYR A 39 -4.22 -2.67 0.58
CA TYR A 39 -5.07 -3.33 1.58
C TYR A 39 -4.43 -4.63 2.08
N GLY A 40 -4.70 -4.94 3.34
CA GLY A 40 -4.15 -6.07 4.06
C GLY A 40 -2.93 -5.67 4.88
N HIS A 41 -2.82 -6.29 6.05
CA HIS A 41 -1.76 -6.03 7.00
C HIS A 41 -1.48 -7.31 7.80
N ARG A 42 -0.20 -7.59 8.13
CA ARG A 42 0.21 -8.82 8.83
C ARG A 42 -0.03 -8.75 10.35
N ILE A 43 0.13 -7.56 10.93
CA ILE A 43 0.10 -7.34 12.39
C ILE A 43 -1.21 -6.65 12.81
N HIS A 44 -1.49 -5.48 12.24
CA HIS A 44 -2.66 -4.67 12.57
C HIS A 44 -3.96 -5.13 11.91
N SER A 45 -5.03 -5.22 12.69
CA SER A 45 -6.41 -5.28 12.19
C SER A 45 -6.91 -3.93 11.69
N GLU A 46 -6.31 -2.84 12.16
CA GLU A 46 -6.49 -1.47 11.69
C GLU A 46 -5.14 -0.75 11.78
N ASP A 47 -4.66 -0.20 10.68
CA ASP A 47 -3.34 0.43 10.62
C ASP A 47 -3.41 1.83 11.29
N PRO A 48 -2.75 2.05 12.44
CA PRO A 48 -2.84 3.33 13.17
C PRO A 48 -2.27 4.49 12.37
N ARG A 49 -1.37 4.23 11.41
CA ARG A 49 -0.79 5.26 10.54
C ARG A 49 -1.82 5.78 9.55
N THR A 50 -2.67 4.90 9.04
CA THR A 50 -3.80 5.27 8.17
C THR A 50 -4.78 6.17 8.92
N VAL A 51 -5.12 5.80 10.17
CA VAL A 51 -6.01 6.60 11.03
C VAL A 51 -5.44 8.01 11.23
N LYS A 52 -4.16 8.12 11.60
CA LYS A 52 -3.54 9.43 11.83
C LYS A 52 -3.43 10.26 10.55
N LEU A 53 -3.10 9.65 9.41
CA LEU A 53 -3.01 10.36 8.13
C LEU A 53 -4.37 10.93 7.71
N PHE A 54 -5.45 10.16 7.82
CA PHE A 54 -6.78 10.64 7.43
C PHE A 54 -7.31 11.69 8.39
N ALA A 55 -7.06 11.57 9.70
CA ALA A 55 -7.37 12.65 10.64
C ALA A 55 -6.67 13.97 10.26
N LEU A 56 -5.39 13.92 9.88
CA LEU A 56 -4.67 15.11 9.40
C LEU A 56 -5.26 15.65 8.09
N CYS A 57 -5.66 14.78 7.16
CA CYS A 57 -6.31 15.23 5.93
C CYS A 57 -7.67 15.89 6.19
N GLU A 58 -8.43 15.43 7.17
CA GLU A 58 -9.68 16.06 7.60
C GLU A 58 -9.41 17.42 8.26
N GLU A 59 -8.44 17.50 9.19
CA GLU A 59 -8.03 18.72 9.87
C GLU A 59 -7.58 19.82 8.88
N GLU A 60 -6.83 19.43 7.85
CA GLU A 60 -6.28 20.34 6.82
C GLU A 60 -7.25 20.59 5.63
N GLY A 61 -8.45 19.98 5.64
CA GLY A 61 -9.43 20.13 4.56
C GLY A 61 -9.02 19.51 3.22
N VAL A 62 -8.11 18.53 3.24
CA VAL A 62 -7.60 17.80 2.07
C VAL A 62 -8.40 16.52 1.79
N ALA A 63 -9.12 15.99 2.77
CA ALA A 63 -9.92 14.77 2.58
C ALA A 63 -11.03 14.99 1.53
N GLY A 64 -11.07 14.12 0.52
CA GLY A 64 -11.99 14.24 -0.61
C GLY A 64 -12.39 12.89 -1.20
N GLU A 65 -12.57 12.87 -2.53
CA GLU A 65 -13.15 11.72 -3.23
C GLU A 65 -12.22 10.50 -3.29
N TYR A 66 -10.90 10.67 -3.16
CA TYR A 66 -9.95 9.55 -3.16
C TYR A 66 -9.89 8.86 -1.81
N VAL A 67 -10.00 9.61 -0.71
CA VAL A 67 -10.17 9.05 0.64
C VAL A 67 -11.50 8.31 0.73
N GLU A 68 -12.59 8.92 0.27
CA GLU A 68 -13.91 8.28 0.16
C GLU A 68 -13.84 6.98 -0.65
N MET A 69 -13.22 7.03 -1.84
CA MET A 69 -13.07 5.87 -2.72
C MET A 69 -12.22 4.76 -2.07
N GLY A 70 -11.18 5.12 -1.31
CA GLY A 70 -10.39 4.15 -0.56
C GLY A 70 -11.23 3.39 0.49
N GLN A 71 -12.11 4.09 1.19
CA GLN A 71 -13.04 3.45 2.14
C GLN A 71 -14.06 2.57 1.42
N ALA A 72 -14.61 3.05 0.30
CA ALA A 72 -15.54 2.30 -0.54
C ALA A 72 -14.92 1.00 -1.09
N LEU A 73 -13.66 1.03 -1.52
CA LEU A 73 -12.92 -0.16 -1.95
C LEU A 73 -12.72 -1.16 -0.82
N ARG A 74 -12.39 -0.73 0.41
CA ARG A 74 -12.33 -1.62 1.58
C ARG A 74 -13.67 -2.31 1.82
N GLN A 75 -14.76 -1.55 1.77
CA GLN A 75 -16.12 -2.07 1.95
C GLN A 75 -16.47 -3.10 0.87
N ALA A 76 -16.27 -2.78 -0.41
CA ALA A 76 -16.51 -3.71 -1.52
C ALA A 76 -15.63 -4.96 -1.43
N MET A 77 -14.38 -4.82 -0.97
CA MET A 77 -13.49 -5.95 -0.70
C MET A 77 -14.01 -6.86 0.41
N LYS A 78 -14.50 -6.29 1.51
CA LYS A 78 -15.06 -7.03 2.64
C LYS A 78 -16.29 -7.84 2.21
N GLU A 79 -17.18 -7.23 1.44
CA GLU A 79 -18.37 -7.89 0.87
C GLU A 79 -17.99 -9.05 -0.07
N THR A 80 -16.99 -8.84 -0.92
CA THR A 80 -16.58 -9.83 -1.94
C THR A 80 -15.76 -10.99 -1.36
N LEU A 81 -14.88 -10.71 -0.39
CA LEU A 81 -13.92 -11.67 0.14
C LEU A 81 -14.38 -12.36 1.43
N GLY A 82 -15.45 -11.86 2.06
CA GLY A 82 -15.97 -12.36 3.34
C GLY A 82 -15.03 -12.10 4.53
N ARG A 83 -14.01 -11.26 4.36
CA ARG A 83 -13.07 -10.86 5.42
C ARG A 83 -12.68 -9.41 5.25
N ASP A 84 -12.49 -8.72 6.37
CA ASP A 84 -12.01 -7.35 6.37
C ASP A 84 -10.50 -7.31 6.15
N LEU A 85 -10.07 -6.53 5.16
CA LEU A 85 -8.67 -6.27 4.89
C LEU A 85 -8.44 -4.78 5.13
N PRO A 86 -7.77 -4.40 6.23
CA PRO A 86 -7.58 -2.99 6.54
C PRO A 86 -6.76 -2.30 5.46
N MET A 87 -7.05 -1.02 5.24
CA MET A 87 -6.17 -0.18 4.42
C MET A 87 -4.85 0.00 5.15
N ASN A 88 -3.76 -0.38 4.49
CA ASN A 88 -2.42 -0.16 5.02
C ASN A 88 -1.94 1.26 4.70
N VAL A 89 -0.83 1.67 5.31
CA VAL A 89 -0.25 2.99 5.10
C VAL A 89 0.04 3.32 3.63
N ASP A 90 0.39 2.33 2.80
CA ASP A 90 0.66 2.56 1.37
C ASP A 90 -0.62 2.95 0.63
N GLY A 91 -1.74 2.31 0.98
CA GLY A 91 -3.08 2.67 0.50
C GLY A 91 -3.50 4.07 0.95
N ALA A 92 -3.25 4.40 2.22
CA ALA A 92 -3.56 5.71 2.79
C ALA A 92 -2.77 6.83 2.10
N ILE A 93 -1.43 6.69 2.02
CA ILE A 93 -0.55 7.63 1.31
C ILE A 93 -0.99 7.77 -0.15
N ALA A 94 -1.34 6.67 -0.81
CA ALA A 94 -1.81 6.73 -2.18
C ALA A 94 -3.12 7.51 -2.35
N ALA A 95 -4.04 7.48 -1.39
CA ALA A 95 -5.26 8.29 -1.41
C ALA A 95 -4.91 9.77 -1.21
N VAL A 96 -4.13 10.10 -0.17
CA VAL A 96 -3.70 11.47 0.13
C VAL A 96 -2.94 12.11 -1.03
N LEU A 97 -2.02 11.37 -1.66
CA LEU A 97 -1.31 11.88 -2.84
C LEU A 97 -2.23 12.10 -4.04
N CYS A 98 -3.32 11.35 -4.17
CA CYS A 98 -4.32 11.65 -5.19
C CYS A 98 -5.12 12.90 -4.86
N GLU A 99 -5.51 13.13 -3.59
CA GLU A 99 -6.17 14.38 -3.16
C GLU A 99 -5.29 15.62 -3.42
N LEU A 100 -3.99 15.47 -3.26
CA LEU A 100 -3.00 16.52 -3.52
C LEU A 100 -2.58 16.61 -5.00
N ASP A 101 -3.31 15.95 -5.91
CA ASP A 101 -3.05 15.93 -7.35
C ASP A 101 -1.65 15.46 -7.79
N PHE A 102 -0.95 14.67 -6.97
CA PHE A 102 0.33 14.12 -7.37
C PHE A 102 0.16 13.11 -8.54
N PRO A 103 1.09 13.11 -9.51
CA PRO A 103 1.11 12.10 -10.55
C PRO A 103 1.55 10.74 -9.96
N PRO A 104 0.96 9.61 -10.40
CA PRO A 104 1.29 8.28 -9.86
C PRO A 104 2.78 7.90 -9.94
N GLY A 105 3.53 8.46 -10.90
CA GLY A 105 4.97 8.24 -11.04
C GLY A 105 5.80 8.78 -9.88
N MET A 106 5.29 9.76 -9.13
CA MET A 106 6.00 10.37 -8.00
C MET A 106 5.90 9.60 -6.69
N GLY A 107 4.92 8.69 -6.56
CA GLY A 107 4.69 7.97 -5.30
C GLY A 107 5.93 7.21 -4.80
N ASN A 108 6.67 6.57 -5.72
CA ASN A 108 7.90 5.87 -5.37
C ASN A 108 9.03 6.83 -4.94
N GLY A 109 9.08 8.03 -5.52
CA GLY A 109 10.07 9.05 -5.16
C GLY A 109 9.84 9.57 -3.74
N LEU A 110 8.60 9.89 -3.39
CA LEU A 110 8.23 10.33 -2.03
C LEU A 110 8.51 9.24 -0.99
N PHE A 111 8.18 7.99 -1.31
CA PHE A 111 8.53 6.84 -0.46
C PHE A 111 10.04 6.72 -0.25
N ALA A 112 10.83 6.82 -1.32
CA ALA A 112 12.29 6.72 -1.24
C ALA A 112 12.88 7.84 -0.36
N ILE A 113 12.43 9.09 -0.55
CA ILE A 113 12.84 10.24 0.27
C ILE A 113 12.51 10.01 1.75
N ALA A 114 11.28 9.61 2.08
CA ALA A 114 10.91 9.36 3.46
C ALA A 114 11.71 8.21 4.09
N ARG A 115 12.02 7.17 3.29
CA ARG A 115 12.73 5.98 3.76
C ARG A 115 14.22 6.23 4.01
N THR A 116 14.83 7.23 3.36
CA THR A 116 16.27 7.51 3.55
C THR A 116 16.61 7.81 4.99
N VAL A 117 15.74 8.53 5.73
CA VAL A 117 15.94 8.84 7.15
C VAL A 117 16.14 7.57 7.98
N GLY A 118 15.24 6.60 7.82
CA GLY A 118 15.32 5.32 8.54
C GLY A 118 16.50 4.47 8.08
N LEU A 119 16.82 4.48 6.77
CA LEU A 119 17.99 3.76 6.25
C LEU A 119 19.29 4.35 6.81
N THR A 120 19.43 5.67 6.85
CA THR A 120 20.60 6.34 7.43
C THR A 120 20.75 6.00 8.91
N ALA A 121 19.65 6.00 9.67
CA ALA A 121 19.68 5.59 11.07
C ALA A 121 20.13 4.13 11.22
N HIS A 122 19.55 3.20 10.46
CA HIS A 122 19.95 1.79 10.50
C HIS A 122 21.40 1.56 10.10
N VAL A 123 21.91 2.29 9.09
CA VAL A 123 23.32 2.23 8.70
C VAL A 123 24.22 2.76 9.81
N PHE A 124 23.85 3.87 10.44
CA PHE A 124 24.61 4.42 11.56
C PHE A 124 24.64 3.47 12.76
N ASP A 125 23.50 2.85 13.10
CA ASP A 125 23.41 1.84 14.15
C ASP A 125 24.28 0.62 13.83
N GLU A 126 24.29 0.17 12.57
CA GLU A 126 25.13 -0.95 12.14
C GLU A 126 26.64 -0.61 12.27
N ILE A 127 27.05 0.60 11.89
CA ILE A 127 28.45 1.05 11.98
C ILE A 127 28.90 1.19 13.43
N THR A 128 28.04 1.70 14.31
CA THR A 128 28.43 2.10 15.68
C THR A 128 28.19 1.02 16.72
N ALA A 129 27.22 0.13 16.51
CA ALA A 129 26.83 -0.87 17.50
C ALA A 129 27.19 -2.31 17.11
N GLN A 130 27.63 -2.57 15.87
CA GLN A 130 27.96 -3.91 15.39
C GLN A 130 29.43 -4.05 15.00
N ARG A 131 29.92 -5.30 14.94
CA ARG A 131 31.27 -5.59 14.46
C ARG A 131 31.33 -5.43 12.94
N PRO A 132 32.39 -4.78 12.39
CA PRO A 132 32.62 -4.76 10.94
C PRO A 132 32.59 -6.16 10.34
N MET A 133 31.96 -6.30 9.16
CA MET A 133 31.82 -7.57 8.43
C MET A 133 31.11 -8.69 9.23
N ARG A 134 30.21 -8.37 10.18
CA ARG A 134 29.41 -9.41 10.84
C ARG A 134 28.59 -10.20 9.82
N ARG A 135 28.46 -11.51 10.06
CA ARG A 135 27.61 -12.37 9.22
C ARG A 135 26.14 -12.08 9.50
N ILE A 136 25.45 -11.48 8.52
CA ILE A 136 24.00 -11.34 8.54
C ILE A 136 23.42 -12.63 7.92
N SER A 137 23.18 -13.62 8.78
CA SER A 137 22.61 -14.97 8.50
C SER A 137 22.74 -15.52 7.06
N PRO A 138 23.95 -15.69 6.51
CA PRO A 138 24.16 -16.23 5.17
C PRO A 138 23.95 -17.76 5.09
N THR A 139 23.66 -18.42 6.22
CA THR A 139 23.51 -19.87 6.34
C THR A 139 22.06 -20.31 6.54
N ALA A 140 21.11 -19.37 6.60
CA ALA A 140 19.68 -19.68 6.65
C ALA A 140 19.12 -19.90 5.23
N HIS A 141 19.88 -20.62 4.41
CA HIS A 141 19.56 -20.89 3.02
C HIS A 141 19.87 -22.35 2.72
N GLU A 142 18.92 -23.02 2.09
CA GLU A 142 19.07 -24.39 1.62
C GLU A 142 19.40 -24.35 0.12
N TYR A 143 20.47 -25.03 -0.29
CA TYR A 143 20.82 -25.15 -1.69
C TYR A 143 19.85 -26.13 -2.37
N SER A 144 18.91 -25.61 -3.15
CA SER A 144 17.91 -26.42 -3.89
C SER A 144 18.34 -26.68 -5.34
N GLY A 145 19.62 -26.53 -5.65
CA GLY A 145 20.17 -26.77 -6.99
C GLY A 145 20.54 -28.24 -7.22
N PRO A 146 20.93 -28.59 -8.45
CA PRO A 146 21.45 -29.92 -8.74
C PRO A 146 22.70 -30.22 -7.90
N GLU A 147 22.86 -31.47 -7.45
CA GLU A 147 24.05 -31.91 -6.73
C GLU A 147 25.33 -31.65 -7.52
N GLU A 148 26.47 -31.66 -6.80
CA GLU A 148 27.80 -31.55 -7.41
C GLU A 148 27.97 -32.60 -8.51
N ARG A 149 28.48 -32.18 -9.67
CA ARG A 149 28.64 -33.02 -10.86
C ARG A 149 30.09 -33.04 -11.26
N SER A 150 30.59 -34.20 -11.69
CA SER A 150 31.91 -34.29 -12.32
C SER A 150 31.93 -33.49 -13.62
N LEU A 151 32.98 -32.68 -13.80
CA LEU A 151 33.28 -32.00 -15.06
C LEU A 151 33.72 -32.99 -16.15
#